data_AF-A0A420ESP5-F1
#
_entry.id   AF-A0A420ESP5-F1
#
_cell.length_a   1.000
_cell.length_b   1.000
_cell.length_c   1.000
_cell.angle_alpha   90.00
_cell.angle_beta   90.00
_cell.angle_gamma   90.00
#
_symmetry.space_group_name_H-M   'P 1'
#
loop_
_entity.id
_entity.type
_entity.pdbx_description
1 polymer ?
#
loop_
_entity_poly.entity_id
_entity_poly.type
_entity_poly.pdbx_seq_one_letter_code
_entity_poly.pdbx_strand_id
1 'polypeptide(L)'
;MEHRHDAHETTHGTDHYMTNAGTRGGGHAGHAGMGHGAMNMAPAGIPLAIGGEDRDGLELDALHVRLGPVLAHWPAGLVLRCTLQGDVILDADASLIDADQPVAEDDGRGSTRPLFAARRCDNAAGLLELAGFNDIASHARRLRDALLNGDAHTGPQLDRLARMARRSWLLRWSLRRLGPVTDQDVARWHLPDTLRGDTRDRLLAMLDRAAQALAGRNGHLVAEQPRVPIDAVAELVRGWDLAAARLIVASLDLDMWTADRAVSRV
;
A
#
# COMPACT_ATOMS: atom_id res chain seq x y z
N MET A 1 31.66 -5.07 -68.64
CA MET A 1 30.22 -5.30 -68.82
C MET A 1 29.52 -4.45 -67.76
N GLU A 2 29.31 -3.15 -68.05
CA GLU A 2 28.10 -2.60 -68.70
C GLU A 2 26.86 -2.73 -67.80
N HIS A 3 26.02 -1.73 -67.57
CA HIS A 3 26.00 -0.27 -67.71
C HIS A 3 24.63 0.14 -67.13
N ARG A 4 24.55 1.29 -66.45
CA ARG A 4 23.42 2.27 -66.39
C ARG A 4 23.78 3.27 -65.28
N HIS A 5 24.34 4.47 -65.53
CA HIS A 5 23.81 5.66 -66.25
C HIS A 5 22.38 6.02 -65.80
N ASP A 6 22.02 7.24 -65.40
CA ASP A 6 22.74 8.52 -65.39
C ASP A 6 21.96 9.58 -64.55
N ALA A 7 22.71 10.62 -64.12
CA ALA A 7 22.41 12.06 -63.95
C ALA A 7 21.13 12.53 -63.21
N HIS A 8 21.24 13.30 -62.11
CA HIS A 8 21.52 14.76 -62.02
C HIS A 8 20.60 15.65 -62.88
N GLU A 9 19.81 16.54 -62.26
CA GLU A 9 20.04 17.99 -62.25
C GLU A 9 18.99 18.75 -61.42
N THR A 10 19.42 19.94 -60.99
CA THR A 10 18.91 20.96 -60.06
C THR A 10 17.67 21.73 -60.55
N THR A 11 17.00 22.49 -59.68
CA THR A 11 16.83 23.97 -59.80
C THR A 11 15.96 24.57 -58.67
N HIS A 12 16.40 25.77 -58.28
CA HIS A 12 15.92 26.82 -57.37
C HIS A 12 14.41 27.15 -57.28
N GLY A 13 14.05 27.70 -56.12
CA GLY A 13 12.91 28.61 -55.92
C GLY A 13 13.02 29.37 -54.61
N THR A 14 13.43 30.64 -54.68
CA THR A 14 13.69 31.59 -53.58
C THR A 14 12.45 32.46 -53.30
N ASP A 15 12.42 33.05 -52.09
CA ASP A 15 11.75 34.30 -51.66
C ASP A 15 10.22 34.35 -51.45
N HIS A 16 9.80 34.78 -50.25
CA HIS A 16 9.33 36.15 -50.03
C HIS A 16 8.99 36.44 -48.55
N TYR A 17 9.64 37.48 -48.03
CA TYR A 17 9.30 38.22 -46.82
C TYR A 17 8.01 39.01 -47.02
N MET A 18 7.14 39.05 -46.01
CA MET A 18 6.21 40.18 -45.79
C MET A 18 6.16 40.51 -44.29
N THR A 19 6.80 41.63 -43.99
CA THR A 19 6.63 42.48 -42.81
C THR A 19 5.20 42.98 -42.68
N ASN A 20 4.68 43.09 -41.46
CA ASN A 20 3.60 44.04 -41.19
C ASN A 20 3.89 44.83 -39.90
N ALA A 21 4.01 46.14 -40.07
CA ALA A 21 4.24 47.12 -39.02
C ALA A 21 3.18 48.22 -39.12
N GLY A 22 2.72 48.71 -37.97
CA GLY A 22 1.78 49.83 -37.80
C GLY A 22 0.41 49.33 -37.35
N THR A 23 -0.18 49.78 -36.23
CA THR A 23 -0.39 51.19 -35.88
C THR A 23 -0.68 51.36 -34.38
N ARG A 24 -0.41 52.57 -33.89
CA ARG A 24 -0.40 53.09 -32.52
C ARG A 24 -1.78 53.25 -31.87
N GLY A 25 -1.80 53.24 -30.53
CA GLY A 25 -2.40 54.33 -29.73
C GLY A 25 -3.70 54.02 -28.98
N GLY A 26 -3.72 54.31 -27.67
CA GLY A 26 -4.95 54.54 -26.91
C GLY A 26 -4.93 53.98 -25.49
N GLY A 27 -4.49 54.78 -24.52
CA GLY A 27 -4.63 54.47 -23.10
C GLY A 27 -6.05 54.79 -22.59
N HIS A 28 -6.56 53.91 -21.72
CA HIS A 28 -7.62 54.17 -20.74
C HIS A 28 -7.25 53.34 -19.50
N ALA A 29 -6.69 53.94 -18.45
CA ALA A 29 -7.39 54.67 -17.40
C ALA A 29 -8.40 53.78 -16.62
N GLY A 30 -7.90 53.19 -15.53
CA GLY A 30 -8.56 53.01 -14.24
C GLY A 30 -9.96 52.40 -14.21
N HIS A 31 -10.03 51.09 -13.93
CA HIS A 31 -11.15 50.54 -13.16
C HIS A 31 -10.73 50.32 -11.72
N ALA A 32 -11.37 51.13 -10.87
CA ALA A 32 -11.30 51.13 -9.43
C ALA A 32 -11.68 49.79 -8.82
N GLY A 33 -11.12 49.54 -7.64
CA GLY A 33 -11.23 48.30 -6.89
C GLY A 33 -12.67 47.89 -6.59
N MET A 34 -12.90 46.59 -6.74
CA MET A 34 -13.96 45.88 -6.06
C MET A 34 -13.30 45.03 -4.97
N GLY A 35 -13.41 45.51 -3.73
CA GLY A 35 -13.08 44.73 -2.55
C GLY A 35 -14.02 43.54 -2.48
N HIS A 36 -13.51 42.36 -2.81
CA HIS A 36 -14.20 41.11 -2.51
C HIS A 36 -14.10 40.90 -1.00
N GLY A 37 -15.10 41.41 -0.29
CA GLY A 37 -15.35 41.02 1.09
C GLY A 37 -15.41 39.50 1.16
N ALA A 38 -14.64 38.95 2.08
CA ALA A 38 -14.69 37.55 2.48
C ALA A 38 -16.09 37.23 2.98
N MET A 39 -16.99 36.89 2.06
CA MET A 39 -18.27 36.30 2.40
C MET A 39 -17.99 34.89 2.85
N ASN A 40 -18.01 34.69 4.17
CA ASN A 40 -18.06 33.38 4.79
C ASN A 40 -19.38 32.69 4.38
N MET A 41 -19.36 32.07 3.21
CA MET A 41 -20.47 31.33 2.65
C MET A 41 -20.43 29.90 3.19
N ALA A 42 -20.79 29.72 4.46
CA ALA A 42 -21.21 28.40 4.95
C ALA A 42 -22.71 28.25 4.66
N PRO A 43 -23.14 27.49 3.62
CA PRO A 43 -24.55 27.30 3.36
C PRO A 43 -25.14 26.50 4.54
N ALA A 44 -26.19 27.02 5.15
CA ALA A 44 -26.96 26.37 6.22
C ALA A 44 -26.23 26.13 7.57
N GLY A 45 -25.12 26.80 7.85
CA GLY A 45 -24.45 26.73 9.17
C GLY A 45 -23.81 25.37 9.48
N ILE A 46 -23.69 24.49 8.49
CA ILE A 46 -22.87 23.29 8.57
C ILE A 46 -21.43 23.73 8.31
N PRO A 47 -20.49 23.49 9.24
CA PRO A 47 -19.08 23.78 9.01
C PRO A 47 -18.62 23.07 7.74
N LEU A 48 -18.14 23.84 6.76
CA LEU A 48 -17.46 23.27 5.62
C LEU A 48 -16.21 22.53 6.11
N ALA A 49 -15.83 21.46 5.40
CA ALA A 49 -14.58 20.79 5.68
C ALA A 49 -13.42 21.79 5.58
N ILE A 50 -12.47 21.69 6.49
CA ILE A 50 -11.29 22.55 6.49
C ILE A 50 -10.36 22.03 5.39
N GLY A 51 -9.96 22.92 4.47
CA GLY A 51 -9.04 22.58 3.38
C GLY A 51 -7.64 22.21 3.88
N GLY A 52 -7.01 21.25 3.20
CA GLY A 52 -5.60 20.91 3.41
C GLY A 52 -4.65 21.94 2.79
N GLU A 53 -3.37 21.89 3.18
CA GLU A 53 -2.32 22.78 2.67
C GLU A 53 -2.13 22.62 1.15
N ASP A 54 -2.00 23.75 0.45
CA ASP A 54 -2.02 23.83 -1.00
C ASP A 54 -0.81 23.12 -1.66
N ARG A 55 -1.07 22.05 -2.44
CA ARG A 55 -0.03 21.28 -3.15
C ARG A 55 0.07 21.59 -4.64
N ASP A 56 -0.97 22.16 -5.24
CA ASP A 56 -1.13 22.28 -6.70
C ASP A 56 -1.94 23.53 -7.16
N GLY A 57 -2.23 24.44 -6.24
CA GLY A 57 -3.08 25.62 -6.44
C GLY A 57 -4.56 25.38 -6.12
N LEU A 58 -4.93 24.23 -5.54
CA LEU A 58 -6.31 23.87 -5.18
C LEU A 58 -6.38 23.37 -3.73
N GLU A 59 -7.06 24.14 -2.86
CA GLU A 59 -7.48 23.66 -1.54
C GLU A 59 -8.53 22.56 -1.73
N LEU A 60 -8.15 21.31 -1.44
CA LEU A 60 -9.08 20.19 -1.41
C LEU A 60 -9.57 19.96 0.02
N ASP A 61 -10.86 19.64 0.15
CA ASP A 61 -11.48 19.32 1.43
C ASP A 61 -10.82 18.10 2.09
N ALA A 62 -10.53 18.21 3.39
CA ALA A 62 -10.08 17.08 4.18
C ALA A 62 -11.25 16.16 4.55
N LEU A 63 -11.15 14.87 4.22
CA LEU A 63 -12.14 13.84 4.56
C LEU A 63 -11.59 12.89 5.63
N HIS A 64 -12.26 12.81 6.77
CA HIS A 64 -11.91 11.86 7.83
C HIS A 64 -12.61 10.51 7.63
N VAL A 65 -11.85 9.42 7.49
CA VAL A 65 -12.36 8.05 7.27
C VAL A 65 -11.81 7.11 8.33
N ARG A 66 -12.61 6.13 8.73
CA ARG A 66 -12.16 5.00 9.57
C ARG A 66 -12.09 3.73 8.73
N LEU A 67 -10.93 3.08 8.71
CA LEU A 67 -10.70 1.81 8.04
C LEU A 67 -10.60 0.69 9.08
N GLY A 68 -11.34 -0.40 8.88
CA GLY A 68 -11.43 -1.51 9.82
C GLY A 68 -12.50 -1.32 10.89
N PRO A 69 -12.67 -2.27 11.82
CA PRO A 69 -11.90 -3.52 11.96
C PRO A 69 -12.41 -4.66 11.06
N VAL A 70 -13.58 -4.49 10.43
CA VAL A 70 -14.31 -5.55 9.69
C VAL A 70 -14.22 -5.42 8.16
N LEU A 71 -13.21 -4.70 7.66
CA LEU A 71 -13.01 -4.59 6.20
C LEU A 71 -12.58 -5.95 5.62
N ALA A 72 -13.02 -6.24 4.39
CA ALA A 72 -12.60 -7.46 3.70
C ALA A 72 -11.07 -7.50 3.54
N HIS A 73 -10.47 -8.64 3.88
CA HIS A 73 -9.02 -8.88 3.85
C HIS A 73 -8.21 -7.88 4.68
N TRP A 74 -8.81 -7.41 5.77
CA TRP A 74 -8.19 -6.48 6.71
C TRP A 74 -7.76 -7.19 7.99
N PRO A 75 -6.65 -6.76 8.62
CA PRO A 75 -6.28 -7.26 9.93
C PRO A 75 -7.40 -7.03 10.96
N ALA A 76 -8.00 -8.11 11.46
CA ALA A 76 -8.96 -8.09 12.57
C ALA A 76 -8.47 -7.22 13.74
N GLY A 77 -9.36 -6.38 14.24
CA GLY A 77 -9.07 -5.48 15.37
C GLY A 77 -8.31 -4.21 14.98
N LEU A 78 -7.61 -4.15 13.84
CA LEU A 78 -6.94 -2.93 13.39
C LEU A 78 -7.96 -1.87 12.96
N VAL A 79 -7.83 -0.66 13.49
CA VAL A 79 -8.56 0.52 13.06
C VAL A 79 -7.56 1.61 12.68
N LEU A 80 -7.62 2.07 11.43
CA LEU A 80 -6.91 3.28 10.99
C LEU A 80 -7.90 4.44 10.91
N ARG A 81 -7.61 5.53 11.62
CA ARG A 81 -8.27 6.83 11.44
C ARG A 81 -7.43 7.62 10.46
N CYS A 82 -7.95 7.87 9.27
CA CYS A 82 -7.23 8.55 8.20
C CYS A 82 -7.86 9.92 7.92
N THR A 83 -7.01 10.89 7.61
CA THR A 83 -7.39 12.16 6.98
C THR A 83 -6.98 12.08 5.51
N LEU A 84 -7.96 12.10 4.62
CA LEU A 84 -7.77 12.02 3.18
C LEU A 84 -7.87 13.41 2.54
N GLN A 85 -7.08 13.63 1.50
CA GLN A 85 -7.25 14.73 0.56
C GLN A 85 -7.36 14.12 -0.84
N GLY A 86 -8.57 14.14 -1.41
CA GLY A 86 -8.88 13.29 -2.56
C GLY A 86 -8.82 11.80 -2.17
N ASP A 87 -7.97 11.03 -2.83
CA ASP A 87 -7.74 9.61 -2.56
C ASP A 87 -6.51 9.34 -1.67
N VAL A 88 -5.67 10.35 -1.43
CA VAL A 88 -4.40 10.25 -0.70
C VAL A 88 -4.60 10.42 0.80
N ILE A 89 -3.96 9.56 1.60
CA ILE A 89 -3.88 9.67 3.06
C ILE A 89 -2.83 10.72 3.43
N LEU A 90 -3.27 11.86 3.95
CA LEU A 90 -2.37 12.90 4.48
C LEU A 90 -1.88 12.58 5.88
N ASP A 91 -2.79 12.05 6.71
CA ASP A 91 -2.47 11.68 8.08
C ASP A 91 -3.23 10.41 8.47
N ALA A 92 -2.64 9.66 9.39
CA ALA A 92 -3.20 8.42 9.88
C ALA A 92 -2.84 8.23 11.35
N ASP A 93 -3.77 7.62 12.08
CA ASP A 93 -3.57 7.14 13.44
C ASP A 93 -4.10 5.71 13.54
N ALA A 94 -3.32 4.83 14.17
CA ALA A 94 -3.60 3.41 14.24
C ALA A 94 -3.96 2.98 15.65
N SER A 95 -5.00 2.16 15.78
CA SER A 95 -5.42 1.60 17.06
C SER A 95 -5.88 0.16 16.88
N LEU A 96 -5.76 -0.64 17.93
CA LEU A 96 -6.33 -1.98 18.00
C LEU A 96 -7.57 -1.96 18.88
N ILE A 97 -8.64 -2.61 18.44
CA ILE A 97 -9.78 -2.90 19.29
C ILE A 97 -9.39 -4.04 20.21
N ASP A 98 -9.27 -3.74 21.49
CA ASP A 98 -9.01 -4.72 22.52
C ASP A 98 -10.22 -5.66 22.65
N ALA A 99 -9.97 -6.97 22.60
CA ALA A 99 -10.94 -7.91 23.11
C ALA A 99 -10.63 -8.04 24.59
N ASP A 100 -11.52 -7.55 25.46
CA ASP A 100 -11.43 -7.53 26.93
C ASP A 100 -11.36 -8.94 27.58
N GLN A 101 -10.88 -9.95 26.84
CA GLN A 101 -10.58 -11.26 27.38
C GLN A 101 -9.18 -11.21 27.99
N PRO A 102 -9.00 -11.66 29.24
CA PRO A 102 -7.68 -11.96 29.74
C PRO A 102 -7.09 -12.99 28.77
N VAL A 103 -6.09 -12.56 28.00
CA VAL A 103 -5.22 -13.45 27.27
C VAL A 103 -4.71 -14.38 28.35
N ALA A 104 -5.16 -15.64 28.35
CA ALA A 104 -4.50 -16.66 29.17
C ALA A 104 -3.02 -16.49 28.87
N GLU A 105 -2.22 -16.28 29.93
CA GLU A 105 -0.77 -16.13 29.82
C GLU A 105 -0.30 -17.09 28.74
N ASP A 106 0.15 -16.54 27.61
CA ASP A 106 0.63 -17.34 26.50
C ASP A 106 1.91 -18.00 27.03
N ASP A 107 1.75 -19.22 27.56
CA ASP A 107 2.76 -20.03 28.26
C ASP A 107 3.95 -20.42 27.35
N GLY A 108 4.23 -19.66 26.30
CA GLY A 108 5.19 -20.02 25.24
C GLY A 108 4.78 -21.30 24.49
N ARG A 109 3.53 -21.75 24.66
CA ARG A 109 2.90 -22.89 23.99
C ARG A 109 1.79 -22.32 23.09
N GLY A 110 2.02 -21.99 21.84
CA GLY A 110 2.81 -22.73 20.87
C GLY A 110 2.05 -22.69 19.56
N SER A 111 2.30 -21.67 18.74
CA SER A 111 1.88 -21.75 17.34
C SER A 111 2.58 -22.98 16.77
N THR A 112 1.85 -24.02 16.38
CA THR A 112 2.51 -25.18 15.78
C THR A 112 3.09 -24.76 14.44
N ARG A 113 4.14 -25.43 13.96
CA ARG A 113 4.70 -25.14 12.62
C ARG A 113 3.63 -25.11 11.51
N PRO A 114 2.63 -26.03 11.51
CA PRO A 114 1.48 -25.94 10.60
C PRO A 114 0.61 -24.71 10.81
N LEU A 115 0.28 -24.33 12.05
CA LEU A 115 -0.53 -23.15 12.34
C LEU A 115 0.16 -21.84 11.89
N PHE A 116 1.46 -21.72 12.17
CA PHE A 116 2.29 -20.61 11.72
C PHE A 116 2.31 -20.46 10.20
N ALA A 117 2.45 -21.59 9.48
CA ALA A 117 2.43 -21.62 8.03
C ALA A 117 1.03 -21.32 7.48
N ALA A 118 -0.02 -21.83 8.12
CA ALA A 118 -1.42 -21.60 7.73
C ALA A 118 -1.78 -20.11 7.83
N ARG A 119 -1.41 -19.42 8.92
CA ARG A 119 -1.62 -17.97 9.08
C ARG A 119 -0.99 -17.16 7.96
N ARG A 120 0.26 -17.48 7.59
CA ARG A 120 0.93 -16.81 6.46
C ARG A 120 0.31 -17.11 5.12
N CYS A 121 -0.21 -18.32 4.92
CA CYS A 121 -1.00 -18.64 3.74
C CYS A 121 -2.31 -17.82 3.71
N ASP A 122 -2.93 -17.59 4.86
CA ASP A 122 -4.13 -16.75 4.99
C ASP A 122 -3.85 -15.27 4.69
N ASN A 123 -2.81 -14.70 5.31
CA ASN A 123 -2.35 -13.34 5.07
C ASN A 123 -1.99 -13.13 3.58
N ALA A 124 -1.23 -14.06 3.01
CA ALA A 124 -0.90 -14.04 1.58
C ALA A 124 -2.16 -14.12 0.71
N ALA A 125 -3.14 -14.96 1.07
CA ALA A 125 -4.41 -15.03 0.35
C ALA A 125 -5.16 -13.70 0.39
N GLY A 126 -5.23 -13.04 1.56
CA GLY A 126 -5.86 -11.73 1.71
C GLY A 126 -5.22 -10.65 0.84
N LEU A 127 -3.89 -10.56 0.84
CA LEU A 127 -3.16 -9.64 -0.03
C LEU A 127 -3.40 -9.94 -1.53
N LEU A 128 -3.38 -11.22 -1.90
CA LEU A 128 -3.61 -11.63 -3.29
C LEU A 128 -5.04 -11.33 -3.76
N GLU A 129 -6.06 -11.48 -2.91
CA GLU A 129 -7.44 -11.07 -3.22
C GLU A 129 -7.55 -9.56 -3.41
N LEU A 130 -6.97 -8.75 -2.51
CA LEU A 130 -6.97 -7.29 -2.64
C LEU A 130 -6.27 -6.83 -3.93
N ALA A 131 -5.25 -7.56 -4.36
CA ALA A 131 -4.53 -7.30 -5.59
C ALA A 131 -5.21 -7.89 -6.85
N GLY A 132 -6.35 -8.58 -6.71
CA GLY A 132 -7.12 -9.16 -7.82
C GLY A 132 -6.57 -10.48 -8.37
N PHE A 133 -5.68 -11.17 -7.65
CA PHE A 133 -5.07 -12.46 -8.05
C PHE A 133 -5.81 -13.66 -7.43
N ASN A 134 -7.13 -13.72 -7.63
CA ASN A 134 -8.06 -14.64 -6.97
C ASN A 134 -7.70 -16.13 -7.15
N ASP A 135 -7.12 -16.50 -8.31
CA ASP A 135 -6.67 -17.86 -8.56
C ASP A 135 -5.52 -18.24 -7.62
N ILE A 136 -4.51 -17.38 -7.48
CA ILE A 136 -3.35 -17.63 -6.60
C ILE A 136 -3.80 -17.58 -5.14
N ALA A 137 -4.68 -16.63 -4.78
CA ALA A 137 -5.29 -16.56 -3.45
C ALA A 137 -6.06 -17.84 -3.09
N SER A 138 -6.78 -18.42 -4.04
CA SER A 138 -7.50 -19.69 -3.85
C SER A 138 -6.55 -20.86 -3.60
N HIS A 139 -5.37 -20.88 -4.24
CA HIS A 139 -4.34 -21.88 -3.93
C HIS A 139 -3.79 -21.70 -2.51
N ALA A 140 -3.57 -20.45 -2.07
CA ALA A 140 -3.13 -20.14 -0.72
C ALA A 140 -4.15 -20.56 0.35
N ARG A 141 -5.46 -20.31 0.13
CA ARG A 141 -6.53 -20.77 1.04
C ARG A 141 -6.62 -22.28 1.13
N ARG A 142 -6.59 -22.99 0.00
CA ARG A 142 -6.61 -24.48 0.00
C ARG A 142 -5.43 -25.04 0.79
N LEU A 143 -4.26 -24.42 0.67
CA LEU A 143 -3.08 -24.82 1.42
C LEU A 143 -3.19 -24.52 2.92
N ARG A 144 -3.74 -23.36 3.30
CA ARG A 144 -4.09 -23.04 4.69
C ARG A 144 -5.00 -24.12 5.27
N ASP A 145 -6.06 -24.49 4.56
CA ASP A 145 -7.02 -25.49 5.04
C ASP A 145 -6.36 -26.87 5.18
N ALA A 146 -5.55 -27.29 4.21
CA ALA A 146 -4.77 -28.53 4.28
C ALA A 146 -3.79 -28.55 5.47
N LEU A 147 -3.16 -27.40 5.78
CA LEU A 147 -2.27 -27.26 6.93
C LEU A 147 -3.01 -27.37 8.27
N LEU A 148 -4.20 -26.77 8.36
CA LEU A 148 -5.04 -26.85 9.56
C LEU A 148 -5.61 -28.25 9.78
N ASN A 149 -5.87 -29.00 8.70
CA ASN A 149 -6.34 -30.38 8.75
C ASN A 149 -5.22 -31.40 9.00
N GLY A 150 -3.95 -30.98 8.97
CA GLY A 150 -2.81 -31.86 9.21
C GLY A 150 -2.43 -32.75 8.03
N ASP A 151 -2.75 -32.34 6.81
CA ASP A 151 -2.48 -33.12 5.61
C ASP A 151 -0.97 -33.37 5.42
N ALA A 152 -0.59 -34.63 5.19
CA ALA A 152 0.73 -34.95 4.68
C ALA A 152 0.85 -34.39 3.26
N HIS A 153 1.98 -33.74 2.90
CA HIS A 153 2.31 -33.15 1.58
C HIS A 153 2.00 -31.66 1.34
N THR A 154 1.83 -30.86 2.40
CA THR A 154 1.68 -29.39 2.28
C THR A 154 2.96 -28.65 1.86
N GLY A 155 4.15 -29.18 2.19
CA GLY A 155 5.44 -28.55 1.84
C GLY A 155 5.66 -28.29 0.34
N PRO A 156 5.60 -29.33 -0.53
CA PRO A 156 5.76 -29.14 -1.98
C PRO A 156 4.68 -28.26 -2.61
N GLN A 157 3.47 -28.24 -2.05
CA GLN A 157 2.39 -27.37 -2.49
C GLN A 157 2.71 -25.90 -2.16
N LEU A 158 3.28 -25.63 -0.99
CA LEU A 158 3.75 -24.30 -0.61
C LEU A 158 4.89 -23.81 -1.50
N ASP A 159 5.88 -24.67 -1.79
CA ASP A 159 6.96 -24.33 -2.73
C ASP A 159 6.43 -23.98 -4.12
N ARG A 160 5.35 -24.67 -4.54
CA ARG A 160 4.66 -24.37 -5.80
C ARG A 160 3.98 -23.01 -5.77
N LEU A 161 3.25 -22.70 -4.70
CA LEU A 161 2.61 -21.40 -4.51
C LEU A 161 3.66 -20.27 -4.52
N ALA A 162 4.74 -20.39 -3.75
CA ALA A 162 5.82 -19.41 -3.71
C ALA A 162 6.46 -19.20 -5.09
N ARG A 163 6.67 -20.29 -5.86
CA ARG A 163 7.20 -20.21 -7.22
C ARG A 163 6.22 -19.52 -8.19
N MET A 164 4.92 -19.79 -8.08
CA MET A 164 3.90 -19.12 -8.88
C MET A 164 3.92 -17.61 -8.63
N ALA A 165 3.93 -17.18 -7.35
CA ALA A 165 4.03 -15.77 -6.98
C ALA A 165 5.30 -15.11 -7.51
N ARG A 166 6.47 -15.75 -7.38
CA ARG A 166 7.76 -15.23 -7.88
C ARG A 166 7.78 -15.05 -9.39
N ARG A 167 7.23 -16.01 -10.14
CA ARG A 167 7.25 -16.03 -11.62
C ARG A 167 6.17 -15.16 -12.25
N SER A 168 5.17 -14.72 -11.48
CA SER A 168 4.10 -13.88 -12.00
C SER A 168 4.61 -12.46 -12.29
N TRP A 169 4.70 -12.12 -13.57
CA TRP A 169 5.12 -10.80 -14.02
C TRP A 169 4.09 -9.73 -13.68
N LEU A 170 2.79 -10.04 -13.80
CA LEU A 170 1.72 -9.10 -13.46
C LEU A 170 1.73 -8.77 -11.96
N LEU A 171 1.87 -9.78 -11.11
CA LEU A 171 1.97 -9.60 -9.66
C LEU A 171 3.23 -8.81 -9.30
N ARG A 172 4.34 -9.08 -9.99
CA ARG A 172 5.54 -8.26 -9.85
C ARG A 172 5.28 -6.81 -10.18
N TRP A 173 4.55 -6.52 -11.25
CA TRP A 173 4.30 -5.13 -11.64
C TRP A 173 3.32 -4.43 -10.71
N SER A 174 2.26 -5.11 -10.26
CA SER A 174 1.21 -4.51 -9.44
C SER A 174 1.64 -4.20 -8.01
N LEU A 175 2.52 -5.01 -7.41
CA LEU A 175 2.90 -4.86 -6.00
C LEU A 175 4.24 -4.14 -5.80
N ARG A 176 4.98 -3.87 -6.88
CA ARG A 176 6.32 -3.27 -6.78
C ARG A 176 6.22 -1.78 -6.46
N ARG A 177 7.15 -1.31 -5.63
CA ARG A 177 7.25 0.07 -5.10
C ARG A 177 6.10 0.50 -4.19
N LEU A 178 5.16 -0.39 -3.83
CA LEU A 178 4.10 -0.06 -2.88
C LEU A 178 4.60 -0.19 -1.44
N GLY A 179 4.56 0.91 -0.70
CA GLY A 179 5.02 1.01 0.71
C GLY A 179 6.43 0.45 0.92
N PRO A 180 7.47 1.03 0.30
CA PRO A 180 8.83 0.59 0.52
C PRO A 180 9.23 0.81 1.98
N VAL A 181 9.84 -0.21 2.58
CA VAL A 181 10.43 -0.15 3.92
C VAL A 181 11.93 -0.26 3.77
N THR A 182 12.64 0.81 4.11
CA THR A 182 14.10 0.90 4.04
C THR A 182 14.78 0.38 5.32
N ASP A 183 16.10 0.19 5.28
CA ASP A 183 16.92 -0.03 6.48
C ASP A 183 16.65 0.99 7.59
N GLN A 184 16.53 2.25 7.19
CA GLN A 184 16.31 3.35 8.13
C GLN A 184 14.94 3.25 8.77
N ASP A 185 13.92 2.86 8.01
CA ASP A 185 12.56 2.66 8.51
C ASP A 185 12.49 1.48 9.49
N VAL A 186 13.19 0.37 9.17
CA VAL A 186 13.32 -0.78 10.06
C VAL A 186 13.92 -0.36 11.40
N ALA A 187 15.00 0.42 11.38
CA ALA A 187 15.64 0.91 12.60
C ALA A 187 14.79 1.95 13.34
N ARG A 188 14.19 2.90 12.62
CA ARG A 188 13.42 4.02 13.17
C ARG A 188 12.14 3.56 13.87
N TRP A 189 11.46 2.59 13.29
CA TRP A 189 10.16 2.10 13.77
C TRP A 189 10.25 0.71 14.40
N HIS A 190 11.47 0.21 14.66
CA HIS A 190 11.73 -1.10 15.26
C HIS A 190 10.96 -2.24 14.56
N LEU A 191 10.93 -2.21 13.22
CA LEU A 191 10.21 -3.21 12.44
C LEU A 191 10.99 -4.53 12.37
N PRO A 192 10.31 -5.67 12.17
CA PRO A 192 10.97 -6.90 11.76
C PRO A 192 11.71 -6.73 10.43
N ASP A 193 12.91 -7.32 10.31
CA ASP A 193 13.66 -7.37 9.04
C ASP A 193 12.86 -7.99 7.89
N THR A 194 11.87 -8.82 8.20
CA THR A 194 11.00 -9.46 7.23
C THR A 194 10.04 -8.50 6.52
N LEU A 195 9.90 -7.26 7.01
CA LEU A 195 9.08 -6.22 6.39
C LEU A 195 9.82 -5.35 5.38
N ARG A 196 11.15 -5.49 5.31
CA ARG A 196 12.01 -4.78 4.39
C ARG A 196 11.60 -4.97 2.93
N GLY A 197 11.76 -3.92 2.13
CA GLY A 197 11.40 -3.91 0.73
C GLY A 197 9.96 -3.42 0.50
N ASP A 198 9.41 -3.72 -0.66
CA ASP A 198 8.03 -3.33 -1.00
C ASP A 198 7.01 -4.44 -0.69
N THR A 199 5.75 -4.17 -0.99
CA THR A 199 4.63 -5.11 -0.78
C THR A 199 4.86 -6.48 -1.43
N ARG A 200 5.56 -6.53 -2.56
CA ARG A 200 5.91 -7.81 -3.21
C ARG A 200 6.97 -8.56 -2.42
N ASP A 201 8.01 -7.86 -1.96
CA ASP A 201 9.08 -8.48 -1.17
C ASP A 201 8.52 -9.09 0.11
N ARG A 202 7.61 -8.38 0.78
CA ARG A 202 6.89 -8.87 1.96
C ARG A 202 6.02 -10.10 1.68
N LEU A 203 5.28 -10.12 0.56
CA LEU A 203 4.52 -11.31 0.15
C LEU A 203 5.43 -12.55 -0.02
N LEU A 204 6.57 -12.38 -0.68
CA LEU A 204 7.52 -13.46 -0.87
C LEU A 204 8.15 -13.91 0.44
N ALA A 205 8.49 -12.96 1.32
CA ALA A 205 9.00 -13.25 2.66
C ALA A 205 7.98 -14.04 3.50
N MET A 206 6.69 -13.70 3.46
CA MET A 206 5.62 -14.45 4.14
C MET A 206 5.58 -15.92 3.69
N LEU A 207 5.58 -16.15 2.37
CA LEU A 207 5.55 -17.51 1.81
C LEU A 207 6.82 -18.30 2.13
N ASP A 208 7.98 -17.64 2.12
CA ASP A 208 9.27 -18.28 2.44
C ASP A 208 9.38 -18.63 3.93
N ARG A 209 8.86 -17.78 4.82
CA ARG A 209 8.77 -18.10 6.25
C ARG A 209 7.87 -19.29 6.50
N ALA A 210 6.72 -19.37 5.83
CA ALA A 210 5.83 -20.51 5.92
C ALA A 210 6.54 -21.80 5.46
N ALA A 211 7.30 -21.75 4.36
CA ALA A 211 8.04 -22.90 3.85
C ALA A 211 9.16 -23.34 4.79
N GLN A 212 9.92 -22.40 5.35
CA GLN A 212 10.96 -22.66 6.34
C GLN A 212 10.39 -23.32 7.60
N ALA A 213 9.28 -22.78 8.11
CA ALA A 213 8.58 -23.37 9.25
C ALA A 213 8.16 -24.81 8.98
N LEU A 214 7.61 -25.14 7.81
CA LEU A 214 7.26 -26.52 7.47
C LEU A 214 8.47 -27.43 7.27
N ALA A 215 9.57 -26.92 6.74
CA ALA A 215 10.83 -27.66 6.59
C ALA A 215 11.56 -27.90 7.92
N GLY A 216 11.17 -27.21 8.99
CA GLY A 216 11.82 -27.30 10.30
C GLY A 216 13.14 -26.57 10.35
N ARG A 217 13.37 -25.75 9.33
CA ARG A 217 14.47 -24.83 9.25
C ARG A 217 14.01 -23.61 10.03
N ASN A 218 14.67 -23.33 11.15
CA ASN A 218 14.39 -22.18 12.02
C ASN A 218 13.11 -22.31 12.88
N GLY A 219 13.07 -23.32 13.76
CA GLY A 219 11.99 -23.46 14.77
C GLY A 219 11.80 -22.24 15.68
N HIS A 220 12.85 -21.42 15.82
CA HIS A 220 12.82 -20.14 16.53
C HIS A 220 11.90 -19.09 15.87
N LEU A 221 11.68 -19.13 14.54
CA LEU A 221 10.76 -18.21 13.85
C LEU A 221 9.33 -18.27 14.39
N VAL A 222 8.98 -19.43 14.97
CA VAL A 222 7.66 -19.71 15.54
C VAL A 222 7.58 -19.23 16.99
N ALA A 223 8.70 -19.24 17.71
CA ALA A 223 8.79 -18.90 19.12
C ALA A 223 8.98 -17.39 19.36
N GLU A 224 9.72 -16.70 18.49
CA GLU A 224 9.97 -15.26 18.58
C GLU A 224 9.42 -14.58 17.34
N GLN A 225 8.11 -14.34 17.31
CA GLN A 225 7.52 -13.50 16.28
C GLN A 225 7.69 -12.02 16.67
N PRO A 226 8.58 -11.26 16.01
CA PRO A 226 8.70 -9.84 16.27
C PRO A 226 7.39 -9.15 15.87
N ARG A 227 6.85 -8.35 16.79
CA ARG A 227 5.57 -7.65 16.63
C ARG A 227 5.79 -6.35 15.86
N VAL A 228 4.84 -6.01 14.99
CA VAL A 228 4.85 -4.72 14.30
C VAL A 228 4.23 -3.67 15.23
N PRO A 229 4.95 -2.59 15.59
CA PRO A 229 4.37 -1.51 16.38
C PRO A 229 3.19 -0.88 15.64
N ILE A 230 2.09 -0.63 16.35
CA ILE A 230 0.84 -0.16 15.73
C ILE A 230 1.02 1.21 15.07
N ASP A 231 1.77 2.11 15.70
CA ASP A 231 2.07 3.46 15.20
C ASP A 231 2.84 3.42 13.88
N ALA A 232 3.69 2.40 13.69
CA ALA A 232 4.41 2.23 12.44
C ALA A 232 3.47 1.92 11.26
N VAL A 233 2.32 1.29 11.52
CA VAL A 233 1.31 1.03 10.47
C VAL A 233 0.75 2.35 9.92
N ALA A 234 0.48 3.32 10.80
CA ALA A 234 -0.01 4.63 10.39
C ALA A 234 1.02 5.39 9.53
N GLU A 235 2.29 5.37 9.94
CA GLU A 235 3.37 6.00 9.19
C GLU A 235 3.57 5.37 7.80
N LEU A 236 3.41 4.05 7.68
CA LEU A 236 3.58 3.32 6.42
C LEU A 236 2.47 3.58 5.39
N VAL A 237 1.27 3.97 5.82
CA VAL A 237 0.16 4.29 4.91
C VAL A 237 0.08 5.77 4.54
N ARG A 238 0.77 6.65 5.27
CA ARG A 238 0.79 8.08 4.98
C ARG A 238 1.42 8.33 3.60
N GLY A 239 0.79 9.21 2.82
CA GLY A 239 1.21 9.56 1.46
C GLY A 239 0.77 8.59 0.37
N TRP A 240 0.06 7.50 0.72
CA TRP A 240 -0.51 6.55 -0.22
C TRP A 240 -2.00 6.77 -0.45
N ASP A 241 -2.48 6.37 -1.61
CA ASP A 241 -3.92 6.28 -1.84
C ASP A 241 -4.55 5.14 -1.02
N LEU A 242 -5.88 5.19 -0.86
CA LEU A 242 -6.61 4.22 -0.05
C LEU A 242 -6.43 2.76 -0.50
N ALA A 243 -6.33 2.49 -1.80
CA ALA A 243 -6.17 1.14 -2.31
C ALA A 243 -4.75 0.62 -2.05
N ALA A 244 -3.73 1.45 -2.30
CA ALA A 244 -2.34 1.14 -1.96
C ALA A 244 -2.17 0.92 -0.46
N ALA A 245 -2.77 1.74 0.39
CA ALA A 245 -2.72 1.59 1.84
C ALA A 245 -3.26 0.21 2.30
N ARG A 246 -4.35 -0.26 1.70
CA ARG A 246 -4.89 -1.61 2.01
C ARG A 246 -3.92 -2.73 1.63
N LEU A 247 -3.25 -2.60 0.48
CA LEU A 247 -2.23 -3.56 0.05
C LEU A 247 -1.01 -3.53 0.98
N ILE A 248 -0.58 -2.34 1.39
CA ILE A 248 0.53 -2.17 2.34
C ILE A 248 0.19 -2.86 3.65
N VAL A 249 -0.97 -2.54 4.26
CA VAL A 249 -1.42 -3.14 5.53
C VAL A 249 -1.52 -4.67 5.43
N ALA A 250 -2.13 -5.20 4.37
CA ALA A 250 -2.26 -6.65 4.16
C ALA A 250 -0.91 -7.36 3.99
N SER A 251 0.15 -6.64 3.61
CA SER A 251 1.50 -7.19 3.46
C SER A 251 2.34 -7.18 4.74
N LEU A 252 1.86 -6.57 5.83
CA LEU A 252 2.63 -6.45 7.08
C LEU A 252 2.67 -7.74 7.92
N ASP A 253 2.05 -8.83 7.46
CA ASP A 253 2.00 -10.13 8.15
C ASP A 253 1.54 -10.00 9.62
N LEU A 254 0.57 -9.11 9.89
CA LEU A 254 0.12 -8.80 11.24
C LEU A 254 -0.56 -10.02 11.89
N ASP A 255 -0.11 -10.40 13.07
CA ASP A 255 -0.70 -11.45 13.90
C ASP A 255 -1.41 -10.81 15.10
N MET A 256 -2.63 -10.32 14.87
CA MET A 256 -3.38 -9.51 15.84
C MET A 256 -3.97 -10.27 17.03
N TRP A 257 -3.58 -11.52 17.28
CA TRP A 257 -3.95 -12.28 18.49
C TRP A 257 -2.92 -12.16 19.63
N THR A 258 -1.93 -11.25 19.51
CA THR A 258 -0.88 -11.06 20.51
C THR A 258 -0.60 -9.59 20.83
N ALA A 259 -1.64 -8.77 20.98
CA ALA A 259 -1.47 -7.39 21.41
C ALA A 259 -1.25 -7.32 22.93
N ASP A 260 -0.11 -6.76 23.37
CA ASP A 260 -0.01 -6.15 24.70
C ASP A 260 0.21 -4.63 24.53
N ARG A 261 -0.58 -3.93 25.33
CA ARG A 261 -0.73 -2.51 25.66
C ARG A 261 0.13 -1.46 24.94
N ALA A 262 -0.57 -0.60 24.19
CA ALA A 262 -0.47 0.84 24.38
C ALA A 262 -1.89 1.37 24.65
N VAL A 263 -2.13 1.76 25.89
CA VAL A 263 -3.42 2.24 26.38
C VAL A 263 -3.73 3.58 25.72
N SER A 264 -4.81 3.63 24.93
CA SER A 264 -5.56 4.88 24.73
C SER A 264 -7.01 4.58 25.07
N ARG A 265 -7.39 4.93 26.30
CA ARG A 265 -8.80 4.95 26.72
C ARG A 265 -9.49 6.05 25.92
N VAL A 266 -10.52 5.67 25.17
CA VAL A 266 -11.58 6.60 24.74
C VAL A 266 -12.50 6.85 25.92
#